data_AF-A0A7W0EQ53-F1
#
_entry.id   AF-A0A7W0EQ53-F1
#
_cell.length_a   1.000
_cell.length_b   1.000
_cell.length_c   1.000
_cell.angle_alpha   90.00
_cell.angle_beta   90.00
_cell.angle_gamma   90.00
#
_symmetry.space_group_name_H-M   'P 1'
#
loop_
_entity.id
_entity.type
_entity.pdbx_description
1 polymer ?
#
loop_
_entity_poly.entity_id
_entity_poly.type
_entity_poly.pdbx_seq_one_letter_code
_entity_poly.pdbx_strand_id
1 'polypeptide(L)'
;MKKRIKNIKRKKSHPEHDSYLMRISKGERLYKFYYFRPVAGRPEHFEYRILTKEKTNGMFEMVSYNFKIVSSVPQKSSVTRVPEISKSQLDDIIQNVVIKTNTGPDEFEELDLSMFSTIDEQLEFLKQHDRVDTMYIM
;
A
#
# COMPACT_ATOMS: atom_id res chain seq x y z
N MET A 1 -24.17 45.63 -7.49
CA MET A 1 -23.89 44.60 -6.45
C MET A 1 -22.78 43.67 -6.94
N LYS A 2 -21.57 43.73 -6.35
CA LYS A 2 -20.43 42.87 -6.74
C LYS A 2 -20.53 41.53 -6.02
N LYS A 3 -20.75 40.43 -6.76
CA LYS A 3 -20.73 39.07 -6.19
C LYS A 3 -19.28 38.65 -5.93
N ARG A 4 -18.92 38.47 -4.66
CA ARG A 4 -17.65 37.84 -4.23
C ARG A 4 -17.70 36.35 -4.58
N ILE A 5 -16.86 35.92 -5.52
CA ILE A 5 -16.62 34.50 -5.78
C ILE A 5 -15.72 33.98 -4.66
N LYS A 6 -16.22 33.00 -3.90
CA LYS A 6 -15.45 32.30 -2.86
C LYS A 6 -14.34 31.51 -3.54
N ASN A 7 -13.09 31.77 -3.15
CA ASN A 7 -11.93 30.96 -3.54
C ASN A 7 -12.11 29.53 -3.00
N ILE A 8 -12.51 28.63 -3.88
CA ILE A 8 -12.45 27.18 -3.64
C ILE A 8 -10.96 26.82 -3.66
N LYS A 9 -10.38 26.53 -2.49
CA LYS A 9 -9.05 25.92 -2.38
C LYS A 9 -9.08 24.64 -3.22
N ARG A 10 -8.42 24.64 -4.38
CA ARG A 10 -8.19 23.43 -5.17
C ARG A 10 -7.48 22.42 -4.25
N LYS A 11 -8.13 21.27 -4.00
CA LYS A 11 -7.44 20.09 -3.46
C LYS A 11 -6.20 19.89 -4.34
N LYS A 12 -5.00 19.88 -3.74
CA LYS A 12 -3.77 19.55 -4.45
C LYS A 12 -4.00 18.20 -5.12
N SER A 13 -4.05 18.18 -6.44
CA SER A 13 -3.99 16.96 -7.23
C SER A 13 -2.72 16.22 -6.82
N HIS A 14 -2.86 15.01 -6.29
CA HIS A 14 -1.71 14.14 -6.10
C HIS A 14 -1.06 13.95 -7.47
N PRO A 15 0.26 14.17 -7.60
CA PRO A 15 0.93 14.09 -8.89
C PRO A 15 0.69 12.71 -9.49
N GLU A 16 0.27 12.67 -10.75
CA GLU A 16 -0.03 11.45 -11.53
C GLU A 16 1.19 10.52 -11.67
N HIS A 17 2.37 10.97 -11.23
CA HIS A 17 3.64 10.24 -11.32
C HIS A 17 4.50 10.39 -10.05
N ASP A 18 3.94 10.17 -8.86
CA ASP A 18 4.82 9.88 -7.72
C ASP A 18 5.50 8.53 -7.98
N SER A 19 6.82 8.57 -8.23
CA SER A 19 7.65 7.38 -8.43
C SER A 19 7.59 6.48 -7.21
N TYR A 20 7.36 7.03 -6.02
CA TYR A 20 7.27 6.27 -4.79
C TYR A 20 5.86 5.73 -4.59
N LEU A 21 5.78 4.46 -4.17
CA LEU A 21 4.54 3.86 -3.72
C LEU A 21 4.08 4.54 -2.44
N MET A 22 5.01 4.74 -1.49
CA MET A 22 4.73 5.32 -0.19
C MET A 22 5.93 6.12 0.29
N ARG A 23 5.66 7.26 0.92
CA ARG A 23 6.69 8.09 1.57
C ARG A 23 6.61 7.91 3.08
N ILE A 24 7.72 7.82 3.80
CA ILE A 24 7.76 7.67 5.25
C ILE A 24 8.39 8.92 5.85
N SER A 25 7.58 9.71 6.54
CA SER A 25 8.05 10.91 7.23
C SER A 25 8.61 10.56 8.62
N LYS A 26 9.37 11.48 9.22
CA LYS A 26 9.85 11.32 10.59
C LYS A 26 8.70 11.05 11.56
N GLY A 27 8.79 9.94 12.29
CA GLY A 27 7.78 9.50 13.24
C GLY A 27 6.64 8.66 12.62
N GLU A 28 6.59 8.52 11.31
CA GLU A 28 5.75 7.54 10.63
C GLU A 28 6.49 6.19 10.53
N ARG A 29 5.75 5.10 10.43
CA ARG A 29 6.32 3.74 10.40
C ARG A 29 5.49 2.84 9.52
N LEU A 30 6.12 1.88 8.82
CA LEU A 30 5.36 0.85 8.13
C LEU A 30 4.58 0.02 9.15
N TYR A 31 3.37 -0.38 8.80
CA TYR A 31 2.51 -1.16 9.66
C TYR A 31 2.45 -2.62 9.20
N LYS A 32 1.67 -2.89 8.16
CA LYS A 32 1.50 -4.23 7.59
C LYS A 32 1.60 -4.19 6.08
N PHE A 33 2.05 -5.30 5.53
CA PHE A 33 1.98 -5.59 4.10
C PHE A 33 1.04 -6.79 3.89
N TYR A 34 0.02 -6.62 3.07
CA TYR A 34 -0.91 -7.68 2.68
C TYR A 34 -0.65 -8.14 1.25
N TYR A 35 -0.53 -9.44 1.05
CA TYR A 35 -0.37 -10.08 -0.25
C TYR A 35 -1.56 -10.99 -0.54
N PHE A 36 -2.14 -10.83 -1.72
CA PHE A 36 -3.23 -11.66 -2.23
C PHE A 36 -2.75 -12.33 -3.52
N ARG A 37 -2.66 -13.66 -3.53
CA ARG A 37 -2.07 -14.49 -4.60
C ARG A 37 -3.09 -15.46 -5.17
N PRO A 38 -4.10 -14.96 -5.93
CA PRO A 38 -5.15 -15.81 -6.45
C PRO A 38 -4.57 -16.92 -7.36
N VAL A 39 -5.10 -18.14 -7.28
CA VAL A 39 -4.67 -19.31 -8.08
C VAL A 39 -4.76 -18.99 -9.56
N ALA A 40 -5.82 -18.29 -9.97
CA ALA A 40 -6.03 -17.85 -11.35
C ALA A 40 -4.91 -16.92 -11.87
N GLY A 41 -4.19 -16.24 -10.97
CA GLY A 41 -3.09 -15.33 -11.27
C GLY A 41 -1.70 -15.96 -11.27
N ARG A 42 -1.55 -17.22 -10.83
CA ARG A 42 -0.24 -17.91 -10.72
C ARG A 42 0.57 -17.94 -12.02
N PRO A 43 -0.01 -18.15 -13.22
CA PRO A 43 0.76 -18.18 -14.46
C PRO A 43 1.55 -16.90 -14.76
N GLU A 44 1.08 -15.74 -14.28
CA GLU A 44 1.74 -14.43 -14.45
C GLU A 44 2.46 -13.96 -13.18
N HIS A 45 2.60 -14.82 -12.17
CA HIS A 45 3.04 -14.43 -10.82
C HIS A 45 2.27 -13.21 -10.30
N PHE A 46 0.96 -13.16 -10.57
CA PHE A 46 0.13 -12.04 -10.19
C PHE A 46 -0.09 -12.00 -8.68
N GLU A 47 0.05 -10.82 -8.12
CA GLU A 47 -0.28 -10.51 -6.74
C GLU A 47 -1.04 -9.20 -6.67
N TYR A 48 -2.12 -9.15 -5.90
CA TYR A 48 -2.65 -7.88 -5.42
C TYR A 48 -2.00 -7.58 -4.08
N ARG A 49 -1.49 -6.36 -3.92
CA ARG A 49 -0.64 -5.96 -2.80
C ARG A 49 -1.24 -4.74 -2.12
N ILE A 50 -1.24 -4.72 -0.80
CA ILE A 50 -1.62 -3.54 0.01
C ILE A 50 -0.49 -3.25 0.99
N LEU A 51 0.12 -2.07 0.85
CA LEU A 51 1.12 -1.52 1.76
C LEU A 51 0.46 -0.50 2.67
N THR A 52 0.79 -0.56 3.97
CA THR A 52 0.26 0.39 4.96
C THR A 52 1.35 0.98 5.82
N LYS A 53 1.15 2.23 6.24
CA LYS A 53 1.94 2.88 7.29
C LYS A 53 1.04 3.53 8.32
N GLU A 54 1.54 3.62 9.54
CA GLU A 54 0.96 4.43 10.61
C GLU A 54 1.55 5.84 10.55
N LYS A 55 0.67 6.84 10.62
CA LYS A 55 1.02 8.25 10.67
C LYS A 55 1.14 8.73 12.11
N THR A 56 1.81 9.86 12.32
CA THR A 56 1.99 10.45 13.67
C THR A 56 0.70 10.84 14.39
N ASN A 57 -0.42 10.94 13.68
CA ASN A 57 -1.74 11.21 14.24
C ASN A 57 -2.55 9.94 14.59
N GLY A 58 -1.95 8.75 14.48
CA GLY A 58 -2.60 7.46 14.74
C GLY A 58 -3.54 6.98 13.62
N MET A 59 -3.63 7.72 12.51
CA MET A 59 -4.31 7.27 11.29
C MET A 59 -3.36 6.48 10.41
N PHE A 60 -3.89 5.71 9.47
CA PHE A 60 -3.12 4.95 8.50
C PHE A 60 -3.14 5.62 7.12
N GLU A 61 -2.07 5.42 6.37
CA GLU A 61 -2.05 5.59 4.91
C GLU A 61 -1.96 4.21 4.27
N MET A 62 -2.74 3.99 3.21
CA MET A 62 -2.82 2.72 2.50
C MET A 62 -2.54 2.94 1.03
N VAL A 63 -1.74 2.04 0.43
CA VAL A 63 -1.47 2.01 -1.00
C VAL A 63 -1.67 0.60 -1.51
N SER A 64 -2.60 0.41 -2.45
CA SER A 64 -2.87 -0.88 -3.08
C SER A 64 -2.49 -0.89 -4.54
N TYR A 65 -2.00 -2.01 -5.06
CA TYR A 65 -1.61 -2.13 -6.47
C TYR A 65 -1.58 -3.60 -6.93
N ASN A 66 -1.66 -3.79 -8.25
CA ASN A 66 -1.39 -5.07 -8.89
C ASN A 66 0.10 -5.19 -9.15
N PHE A 67 0.67 -6.34 -8.84
CA PHE A 67 2.03 -6.75 -9.14
C PHE A 67 2.00 -8.00 -10.02
N LYS A 68 2.85 -8.06 -11.04
CA LYS A 68 3.04 -9.28 -11.84
C LYS A 68 4.42 -9.30 -12.48
N ILE A 69 4.87 -10.47 -12.93
CA ILE A 69 6.13 -10.62 -13.63
C ILE A 69 5.83 -10.94 -15.10
N VAL A 70 6.21 -10.04 -16.00
CA VAL A 70 6.05 -10.23 -17.45
C VAL A 70 7.43 -10.20 -18.09
N SER A 71 7.81 -11.29 -18.77
CA SER A 71 9.13 -11.42 -19.40
C SER A 71 10.29 -11.13 -18.44
N SER A 72 10.21 -11.65 -17.21
CA SER A 72 11.16 -11.43 -16.11
C SER A 72 11.25 -9.99 -15.60
N VAL A 73 10.36 -9.09 -16.03
CA VAL A 73 10.30 -7.71 -15.56
C VAL A 73 9.12 -7.54 -14.59
N PRO A 74 9.38 -7.11 -13.34
CA PRO A 74 8.31 -6.75 -12.40
C PRO A 74 7.50 -5.56 -12.91
N GLN A 75 6.18 -5.71 -13.00
CA GLN A 75 5.27 -4.65 -13.38
C GLN A 75 4.32 -4.30 -12.24
N LYS A 76 4.10 -3.00 -12.04
CA LYS A 76 3.13 -2.45 -11.09
C LYS A 76 2.03 -1.72 -11.86
N SER A 77 0.77 -1.97 -11.52
CA SER A 77 -0.37 -1.30 -12.16
C SER A 77 -1.51 -1.06 -11.18
N SER A 78 -2.51 -0.29 -11.59
CA SER A 78 -3.74 -0.05 -10.81
C SER A 78 -3.49 0.51 -9.41
N VAL A 79 -2.48 1.39 -9.28
CA VAL A 79 -2.08 1.96 -7.98
C VAL A 79 -3.21 2.86 -7.44
N THR A 80 -3.72 2.52 -6.27
CA THR A 80 -4.70 3.30 -5.52
C THR A 80 -4.09 3.74 -4.19
N ARG A 81 -4.26 5.01 -3.84
CA ARG A 81 -3.71 5.59 -2.61
C ARG A 81 -4.83 6.17 -1.76
N VAL A 82 -4.84 5.83 -0.48
CA VAL A 82 -5.78 6.34 0.53
C VAL A 82 -4.96 7.00 1.63
N PRO A 83 -4.90 8.35 1.68
CA PRO A 83 -3.95 9.07 2.52
C PRO A 83 -4.29 9.05 4.02
N GLU A 84 -5.56 8.80 4.36
CA GLU A 84 -6.05 8.71 5.73
C GLU A 84 -7.17 7.69 5.81
N ILE A 85 -6.96 6.66 6.63
CA ILE A 85 -7.92 5.62 6.95
C ILE A 85 -7.76 5.23 8.42
N SER A 86 -8.87 4.99 9.12
CA SER A 86 -8.79 4.46 10.48
C SER A 86 -8.41 2.98 10.48
N LYS A 87 -7.91 2.46 11.60
CA LYS A 87 -7.56 1.05 11.71
C LYS A 87 -8.74 0.11 11.41
N SER A 88 -9.92 0.39 11.96
CA SER A 88 -11.11 -0.43 11.71
C SER A 88 -11.53 -0.42 10.25
N GLN A 89 -11.47 0.72 9.58
CA GLN A 89 -11.75 0.80 8.14
C GLN A 89 -10.71 0.06 7.31
N LEU A 90 -9.44 0.08 7.71
CA LEU A 90 -8.40 -0.72 7.07
C LEU A 90 -8.72 -2.21 7.21
N ASP A 91 -9.01 -2.67 8.43
CA ASP A 91 -9.36 -4.06 8.70
C ASP A 91 -10.59 -4.50 7.88
N ASP A 92 -11.62 -3.66 7.81
CA ASP A 92 -12.82 -3.89 6.97
C ASP A 92 -12.46 -4.01 5.48
N ILE A 93 -11.54 -3.18 4.97
CA ILE A 93 -11.08 -3.26 3.57
C ILE A 93 -10.37 -4.59 3.33
N ILE A 94 -9.44 -4.98 4.20
CA ILE A 94 -8.69 -6.23 4.03
C ILE A 94 -9.64 -7.43 4.01
N GLN A 95 -10.57 -7.50 4.96
CA GLN A 95 -11.58 -8.56 5.02
C GLN A 95 -12.46 -8.57 3.76
N ASN A 96 -12.90 -7.39 3.29
CA ASN A 96 -13.69 -7.29 2.07
C ASN A 96 -12.92 -7.75 0.83
N VAL A 97 -11.62 -7.48 0.74
CA VAL A 97 -10.79 -7.99 -0.36
C VAL A 97 -10.76 -9.51 -0.29
N VAL A 98 -10.39 -10.11 0.85
CA VAL A 98 -10.35 -11.58 1.03
C VAL A 98 -11.66 -12.24 0.57
N ILE A 99 -12.80 -11.72 1.03
CA ILE A 99 -14.13 -12.25 0.70
C ILE A 99 -14.43 -12.10 -0.79
N LYS A 100 -14.20 -10.91 -1.37
CA LYS A 100 -14.58 -10.62 -2.76
C LYS A 100 -13.70 -11.32 -3.79
N THR A 101 -12.43 -11.56 -3.46
CA THR A 101 -11.51 -12.29 -4.34
C THR A 101 -11.53 -13.79 -4.11
N ASN A 102 -12.38 -14.28 -3.19
CA ASN A 102 -12.46 -15.68 -2.79
C ASN A 102 -11.07 -16.27 -2.48
N THR A 103 -10.23 -15.46 -1.82
CA THR A 103 -8.85 -15.81 -1.54
C THR A 103 -8.80 -16.83 -0.42
N GLY A 104 -8.29 -18.02 -0.74
CA GLY A 104 -8.07 -19.09 0.21
C GLY A 104 -6.98 -18.75 1.25
N PRO A 105 -6.89 -19.52 2.34
CA PRO A 105 -5.91 -19.28 3.40
C PRO A 105 -4.45 -19.37 2.93
N ASP A 106 -4.16 -20.17 1.89
CA ASP A 106 -2.84 -20.30 1.27
C ASP A 106 -2.54 -19.21 0.23
N GLU A 107 -3.54 -18.40 -0.10
CA GLU A 107 -3.47 -17.33 -1.10
C GLU A 107 -3.37 -15.94 -0.46
N PHE A 108 -3.49 -15.84 0.87
CA PHE A 108 -3.38 -14.60 1.62
C PHE A 108 -2.20 -14.66 2.58
N GLU A 109 -1.36 -13.62 2.57
CA GLU A 109 -0.28 -13.46 3.53
C GLU A 109 -0.33 -12.06 4.13
N GLU A 110 -0.33 -11.99 5.46
CA GLU A 110 -0.11 -10.77 6.21
C GLU A 110 1.33 -10.78 6.73
N LEU A 111 2.08 -9.74 6.35
CA LEU A 111 3.42 -9.48 6.86
C LEU A 111 3.35 -8.30 7.83
N ASP A 112 3.50 -8.60 9.12
CA ASP A 112 3.51 -7.60 10.17
C ASP A 112 4.88 -6.96 10.33
N LEU A 113 4.99 -5.66 10.02
CA LEU A 113 6.22 -4.89 10.17
C LEU A 113 6.26 -4.14 11.52
N SER A 114 5.14 -4.08 12.25
CA SER A 114 5.08 -3.40 13.55
C SER A 114 5.92 -4.09 14.63
N MET A 115 6.33 -5.34 14.40
CA MET A 115 7.24 -6.08 15.27
C MET A 115 8.67 -5.52 15.31
N PHE A 116 9.10 -4.78 14.30
CA PHE A 116 10.42 -4.16 14.26
C PHE A 116 10.45 -2.87 15.07
N SER A 117 11.59 -2.54 15.67
CA SER A 117 11.75 -1.39 16.56
C SER A 117 12.06 -0.10 15.79
N THR A 118 12.61 -0.19 14.58
CA THR A 118 12.98 0.97 13.76
C THR A 118 12.52 0.84 12.31
N ILE A 119 12.46 1.96 11.59
CA ILE A 119 12.14 1.95 10.16
C ILE A 119 13.25 1.28 9.34
N ASP A 120 14.50 1.45 9.75
CA ASP A 120 15.65 0.83 9.07
C ASP A 120 15.57 -0.69 9.15
N GLU A 121 15.21 -1.25 10.31
CA GLU A 121 14.93 -2.68 10.48
C GLU A 121 13.79 -3.16 9.58
N GLN A 122 12.69 -2.39 9.49
CA GLN A 122 11.57 -2.72 8.60
C GLN A 122 12.02 -2.77 7.14
N LEU A 123 12.81 -1.79 6.69
CA LEU A 123 13.31 -1.73 5.31
C LEU A 123 14.34 -2.81 5.01
N GLU A 124 15.23 -3.12 5.97
CA GLU A 124 16.21 -4.19 5.82
C GLU A 124 15.54 -5.56 5.73
N PHE A 125 14.55 -5.82 6.57
CA PHE A 125 13.73 -7.03 6.48
C PHE A 125 13.05 -7.17 5.11
N LEU A 126 12.44 -6.10 4.60
CA LEU A 126 11.79 -6.11 3.29
C LEU A 126 12.76 -6.38 2.13
N LYS A 127 14.00 -5.86 2.22
CA LYS A 127 15.07 -6.12 1.22
C LYS A 127 15.51 -7.57 1.23
N GLN A 128 15.74 -8.15 2.42
CA GLN A 128 16.23 -9.53 2.55
C GLN A 128 15.25 -10.57 2.00
N HIS A 129 13.94 -10.28 2.06
CA HIS A 129 12.90 -11.21 1.62
C HIS A 129 12.36 -10.93 0.20
N ASP A 130 12.98 -10.04 -0.58
CA ASP A 130 12.54 -9.62 -1.93
C ASP A 130 11.04 -9.23 -2.00
N ARG A 131 10.52 -8.73 -0.86
CA ARG A 131 9.08 -8.51 -0.66
C ARG A 131 8.61 -7.20 -1.26
N VAL A 132 9.52 -6.23 -1.35
CA VAL A 132 9.29 -4.92 -1.95
C VAL A 132 10.59 -4.45 -2.56
N ASP A 133 10.49 -3.91 -3.77
CA ASP A 133 11.56 -3.07 -4.29
C ASP A 133 11.56 -1.76 -3.49
N THR A 134 12.39 -1.74 -2.44
CA THR A 134 12.50 -0.62 -1.50
C THR A 134 12.92 0.69 -2.18
N MET A 135 13.37 0.67 -3.45
CA MET A 135 13.57 1.88 -4.25
C MET A 135 12.31 2.74 -4.38
N TYR A 136 11.12 2.17 -4.16
CA TYR A 136 9.83 2.87 -4.24
C TYR A 136 9.24 3.24 -2.87
N ILE A 137 10.00 3.06 -1.79
CA ILE A 137 9.64 3.52 -0.44
C ILE A 137 10.73 4.51 0.01
N MET A 138 10.37 5.77 0.31
CA MET A 138 11.31 6.83 0.69
C MET A 138 10.90 7.55 1.96
#